data_AF-A0A9Q0RQ32-F1
#
_entry.id   AF-A0A9Q0RQ32-F1
#
_cell.length_a   1.000
_cell.length_b   1.000
_cell.length_c   1.000
_cell.angle_alpha   90.00
_cell.angle_beta   90.00
_cell.angle_gamma   90.00
#
_symmetry.space_group_name_H-M   'P 1'
#
loop_
_entity.id
_entity.type
_entity.pdbx_description
1 polymer ?
#
loop_
_entity_poly.entity_id
_entity_poly.type
_entity_poly.pdbx_seq_one_letter_code
_entity_poly.pdbx_strand_id
1 'polypeptide(L)'
;MDDTIFILDDEDDDELICISNSFIQNKSNNLISSLNRQQSSTSAIKKDYIYEDDNDDILLIKEVYKTELKNDNISEADSFAIAAALNDLDNSLFESDLVIFYETNRSISIPDLHTYNEHANEISTLSIVDPKLETLDPNPDIYQLYIEFDYKYFDAFLQSTPLRIGWSNTFFTVAGQFQSHKDGFHSPTVLLSENLLSLRPRRDLVETLLHEMIHAYIYLKRIKDTNSHGVQFCKHMKRINERSGTNITIYHNFHAEVSALRKYVWRCNGDLCKKRRPYYGYVRLPTKRRPNRSDKPVRLHYEMNCSGTFIDISQNCK
;
A
#
# COMPACT_ATOMS: atom_id res chain seq x y z
N MET A 1 0.96 -38.26 -14.13
CA MET A 1 -0.50 -38.19 -14.34
C MET A 1 -0.98 -37.06 -13.47
N ASP A 2 -1.35 -35.98 -14.13
CA ASP A 2 -1.71 -34.69 -13.57
C ASP A 2 -2.98 -34.79 -12.73
N ASP A 3 -2.93 -34.32 -11.49
CA ASP A 3 -4.13 -33.91 -10.74
C ASP A 3 -4.07 -32.40 -10.55
N THR A 4 -4.45 -31.70 -11.62
CA THR A 4 -4.77 -30.28 -11.59
C THR A 4 -6.16 -30.13 -10.97
N ILE A 5 -6.22 -29.93 -9.66
CA ILE A 5 -7.48 -29.60 -8.99
C ILE A 5 -7.72 -28.09 -9.18
N PHE A 6 -8.55 -27.78 -10.18
CA PHE A 6 -9.34 -26.56 -10.21
C PHE A 6 -10.51 -26.74 -9.23
N ILE A 7 -10.61 -25.88 -8.22
CA ILE A 7 -11.89 -25.62 -7.56
C ILE A 7 -12.21 -24.15 -7.83
N LEU A 8 -13.14 -23.98 -8.77
CA LEU A 8 -14.06 -22.85 -8.82
C LEU A 8 -15.03 -23.02 -7.65
N ASP A 9 -15.34 -21.93 -6.97
CA ASP A 9 -16.68 -21.63 -6.47
C ASP A 9 -16.75 -20.12 -6.23
N ASP A 10 -16.95 -19.39 -7.33
CA ASP A 10 -17.58 -18.07 -7.38
C ASP A 10 -19.09 -18.34 -7.57
N GLU A 11 -19.86 -18.61 -6.52
CA GLU A 11 -21.33 -18.49 -6.57
C GLU A 11 -21.90 -17.98 -5.22
N ASP A 12 -22.80 -17.01 -5.36
CA ASP A 12 -23.87 -16.59 -4.44
C ASP A 12 -23.52 -15.81 -3.16
N ASP A 13 -23.54 -14.47 -3.26
CA ASP A 13 -23.91 -13.57 -2.15
C ASP A 13 -24.42 -12.19 -2.65
N ASP A 14 -25.13 -12.17 -3.77
CA ASP A 14 -25.75 -10.94 -4.32
C ASP A 14 -27.08 -10.55 -3.59
N GLU A 15 -27.45 -11.19 -2.47
CA GLU A 15 -28.71 -10.90 -1.75
C GLU A 15 -28.59 -10.61 -0.24
N LEU A 16 -27.39 -10.53 0.36
CA LEU A 16 -27.23 -10.26 1.80
C LEU A 16 -26.53 -8.94 2.21
N ILE A 17 -26.31 -8.00 1.28
CA ILE A 17 -25.49 -6.79 1.53
C ILE A 17 -26.35 -5.53 1.68
N CYS A 18 -27.29 -5.52 2.63
CA CYS A 18 -28.05 -4.31 2.98
C CYS A 18 -27.89 -3.85 4.44
N ILE A 19 -27.09 -4.55 5.28
CA ILE A 19 -27.01 -4.22 6.71
C ILE A 19 -25.63 -3.68 7.16
N SER A 20 -24.55 -3.88 6.38
CA SER A 20 -23.20 -3.35 6.71
C SER A 20 -22.87 -1.98 6.08
N ASN A 21 -23.76 -1.42 5.26
CA ASN A 21 -23.50 -0.19 4.49
C ASN A 21 -23.42 1.09 5.35
N SER A 22 -23.97 1.13 6.56
CA SER A 22 -24.00 2.36 7.38
C SER A 22 -22.62 2.73 7.96
N PHE A 23 -21.78 1.73 8.28
CA PHE A 23 -20.47 1.99 8.89
C PHE A 23 -19.40 2.38 7.85
N ILE A 24 -19.39 1.69 6.70
CA ILE A 24 -18.45 1.97 5.59
C ILE A 24 -18.80 3.31 4.92
N GLN A 25 -20.08 3.63 4.72
CA GLN A 25 -20.49 4.93 4.16
C GLN A 25 -20.05 6.10 5.04
N ASN A 26 -20.08 5.97 6.37
CA ASN A 26 -19.64 7.04 7.28
C ASN A 26 -18.13 7.31 7.21
N LYS A 27 -17.29 6.27 7.06
CA LYS A 27 -15.83 6.44 6.91
C LYS A 27 -15.46 6.99 5.51
N SER A 28 -16.14 6.54 4.46
CA SER A 28 -15.95 7.03 3.08
C SER A 28 -16.44 8.48 2.88
N ASN A 29 -17.56 8.88 3.48
CA ASN A 29 -18.08 10.24 3.37
C ASN A 29 -17.17 11.27 4.04
N ASN A 30 -16.53 10.90 5.16
CA ASN A 30 -15.54 11.75 5.82
C ASN A 30 -14.28 11.94 4.97
N LEU A 31 -13.78 10.88 4.32
CA LEU A 31 -12.63 10.98 3.39
C LEU A 31 -12.92 11.86 2.16
N ILE A 32 -14.10 11.71 1.54
CA ILE A 32 -14.50 12.49 0.36
C ILE A 32 -14.68 13.98 0.72
N SER A 33 -15.17 14.28 1.93
CA SER A 33 -15.31 15.66 2.41
C SER A 33 -13.96 16.37 2.63
N SER A 34 -12.91 15.62 3.02
CA SER A 34 -11.54 16.13 3.16
C SER A 34 -10.86 16.34 1.81
N LEU A 35 -11.06 15.42 0.84
CA LEU A 35 -10.51 15.52 -0.51
C LEU A 35 -11.10 16.67 -1.33
N ASN A 36 -12.42 16.92 -1.20
CA ASN A 36 -13.07 18.02 -1.91
C ASN A 36 -12.74 19.41 -1.34
N ARG A 37 -12.25 19.48 -0.10
CA ARG A 37 -11.82 20.75 0.52
C ARG A 37 -10.42 21.20 0.05
N GLN A 38 -9.63 20.30 -0.53
CA GLN A 38 -8.28 20.59 -1.06
C GLN A 38 -8.23 20.85 -2.58
N GLN A 39 -9.30 20.59 -3.34
CA GLN A 39 -9.30 20.78 -4.81
C GLN A 39 -9.67 22.19 -5.30
N SER A 40 -9.79 23.18 -4.42
CA SER A 40 -10.11 24.56 -4.82
C SER A 40 -8.89 25.48 -4.89
N SER A 41 -7.79 25.02 -5.48
CA SER A 41 -6.74 25.88 -6.08
C SER A 41 -5.60 25.02 -6.59
N THR A 42 -5.53 24.78 -7.91
CA THR A 42 -4.29 24.79 -8.71
C THR A 42 -4.59 24.36 -10.14
N SER A 43 -4.18 25.22 -11.06
CA SER A 43 -4.29 25.06 -12.50
C SER A 43 -3.25 24.06 -13.04
N ALA A 44 -3.67 23.34 -14.08
CA ALA A 44 -2.95 22.29 -14.79
C ALA A 44 -1.48 22.59 -15.15
N ILE A 45 -0.59 21.64 -14.84
CA ILE A 45 0.62 21.36 -15.62
C ILE A 45 0.81 19.84 -15.67
N LYS A 46 0.84 19.27 -16.88
CA LYS A 46 1.24 17.88 -17.15
C LYS A 46 2.75 17.74 -16.91
N LYS A 47 3.17 16.76 -16.11
CA LYS A 47 4.50 16.15 -16.23
C LYS A 47 4.37 14.63 -16.08
N ASP A 48 5.04 13.94 -17.00
CA ASP A 48 5.19 12.50 -17.06
C ASP A 48 5.97 12.01 -15.84
N TYR A 49 5.53 10.91 -15.24
CA TYR A 49 6.11 10.35 -14.01
C TYR A 49 7.19 9.31 -14.33
N ILE A 50 8.41 9.59 -13.88
CA ILE A 50 9.47 8.62 -13.57
C ILE A 50 9.73 8.79 -12.07
N TYR A 51 9.80 7.71 -11.30
CA TYR A 51 10.33 7.76 -9.92
C TYR A 51 11.18 6.50 -9.66
N GLU A 52 12.46 6.76 -9.37
CA GLU A 52 13.41 5.88 -8.69
C GLU A 52 13.90 6.58 -7.40
N ASP A 53 14.59 5.81 -6.56
CA ASP A 53 15.00 5.92 -5.15
C ASP A 53 16.18 6.92 -4.97
N ASP A 54 16.07 8.05 -4.24
CA ASP A 54 17.13 9.10 -4.23
C ASP A 54 17.35 9.79 -2.86
N ASN A 55 18.11 9.18 -1.95
CA ASN A 55 18.70 9.95 -0.82
C ASN A 55 20.22 9.74 -0.70
N ASP A 56 20.73 8.54 -0.98
CA ASP A 56 22.17 8.29 -1.09
C ASP A 56 22.78 8.94 -2.35
N ASP A 57 22.00 9.00 -3.44
CA ASP A 57 22.41 9.65 -4.69
C ASP A 57 22.51 11.18 -4.57
N ILE A 58 21.69 11.80 -3.71
CA ILE A 58 21.75 13.25 -3.44
C ILE A 58 23.08 13.65 -2.78
N LEU A 59 23.57 12.84 -1.82
CA LEU A 59 24.87 13.08 -1.19
C LEU A 59 26.02 12.90 -2.18
N LEU A 60 25.95 11.90 -3.05
CA LEU A 60 26.96 11.66 -4.08
C LEU A 60 26.99 12.79 -5.11
N ILE A 61 25.82 13.27 -5.55
CA ILE A 61 25.66 14.38 -6.49
C ILE A 61 26.21 15.68 -5.91
N LYS A 62 26.00 15.95 -4.62
CA LYS A 62 26.58 17.13 -3.94
C LYS A 62 28.11 17.13 -3.96
N GLU A 63 28.73 15.98 -3.71
CA GLU A 63 30.20 15.88 -3.71
C GLU A 63 30.79 16.05 -5.12
N VAL A 64 30.09 15.58 -6.15
CA VAL A 64 30.46 15.81 -7.56
C VAL A 64 30.40 17.31 -7.91
N TYR A 65 29.30 18.00 -7.58
CA TYR A 65 29.21 19.44 -7.85
C TYR A 65 30.21 20.29 -7.06
N LYS A 66 30.53 19.91 -5.82
CA LYS A 66 31.58 20.58 -5.02
C LYS A 66 32.99 20.35 -5.56
N THR A 67 33.24 19.24 -6.25
CA THR A 67 34.53 18.98 -6.90
C THR A 67 34.65 19.75 -8.21
N GLU A 68 33.57 19.89 -8.98
CA GLU A 68 33.56 20.71 -10.20
C GLU A 68 33.76 22.21 -9.94
N LEU A 69 33.21 22.75 -8.84
CA LEU A 69 33.45 24.15 -8.44
C LEU A 69 34.90 24.47 -8.05
N LYS A 70 35.70 23.45 -7.71
CA LYS A 70 37.13 23.60 -7.38
C LYS A 70 38.03 23.52 -8.61
N ASN A 71 37.47 23.35 -9.81
CA ASN A 71 38.22 23.29 -11.05
C ASN A 71 38.51 24.71 -11.57
N ASP A 72 39.79 25.08 -11.61
CA ASP A 72 40.26 26.43 -11.99
C ASP A 72 39.92 26.85 -13.43
N ASN A 73 39.38 25.94 -14.26
CA ASN A 73 39.01 26.19 -15.66
C ASN A 73 37.49 26.28 -15.90
N ILE A 74 36.66 26.36 -14.85
CA ILE A 74 35.21 26.49 -14.99
C ILE A 74 34.80 27.90 -15.41
N SER A 75 33.82 28.03 -16.30
CA SER A 75 33.29 29.33 -16.71
C SER A 75 32.46 29.96 -15.58
N GLU A 76 32.40 31.29 -15.53
CA GLU A 76 31.67 32.01 -14.48
C GLU A 76 30.16 31.72 -14.51
N ALA A 77 29.60 31.48 -15.70
CA ALA A 77 28.19 31.09 -15.87
C ALA A 77 27.91 29.67 -15.36
N ASP A 78 28.84 28.73 -15.59
CA ASP A 78 28.70 27.35 -15.14
C ASP A 78 28.92 27.24 -13.62
N SER A 79 29.86 28.03 -13.06
CA SER A 79 30.06 28.15 -11.62
C SER A 79 28.80 28.66 -10.92
N PHE A 80 28.13 29.68 -11.49
CA PHE A 80 26.87 30.20 -10.95
C PHE A 80 25.73 29.17 -11.03
N ALA A 81 25.62 28.42 -12.13
CA ALA A 81 24.63 27.38 -12.29
C ALA A 81 24.83 26.21 -11.32
N ILE A 82 26.07 25.79 -11.10
CA ILE A 82 26.41 24.72 -10.15
C ILE A 82 26.18 25.18 -8.70
N ALA A 83 26.52 26.43 -8.36
CA ALA A 83 26.25 26.99 -7.04
C ALA A 83 24.74 27.09 -6.76
N ALA A 84 23.92 27.44 -7.76
CA ALA A 84 22.47 27.45 -7.64
C ALA A 84 21.91 26.02 -7.45
N ALA A 85 22.39 25.05 -8.22
CA ALA A 85 21.99 23.65 -8.09
C ALA A 85 22.35 23.06 -6.71
N LEU A 86 23.54 23.39 -6.17
CA LEU A 86 23.94 23.00 -4.82
C LEU A 86 23.04 23.62 -3.75
N ASN A 87 22.62 24.87 -3.92
CA ASN A 87 21.72 25.54 -2.99
C ASN A 87 20.31 24.93 -3.01
N ASP A 88 19.82 24.55 -4.19
CA ASP A 88 18.55 23.81 -4.33
C ASP A 88 18.63 22.41 -3.69
N LEU A 89 19.76 21.71 -3.85
CA LEU A 89 20.05 20.43 -3.20
C LEU A 89 20.23 20.57 -1.67
N ASP A 90 20.78 21.68 -1.17
CA ASP A 90 20.84 22.00 0.28
C ASP A 90 19.46 22.31 0.83
N ASN A 91 18.63 23.06 0.13
CA ASN A 91 17.24 23.30 0.53
C ASN A 91 16.40 22.01 0.55
N SER A 92 16.67 21.07 -0.36
CA SER A 92 16.08 19.72 -0.36
C SER A 92 16.47 18.89 0.87
N LEU A 93 17.72 19.00 1.36
CA LEU A 93 18.19 18.32 2.57
C LEU A 93 17.81 19.05 3.88
N PHE A 94 17.48 20.33 3.83
CA PHE A 94 16.98 21.08 5.00
C PHE A 94 15.48 20.86 5.26
N GLU A 95 14.69 20.42 4.27
CA GLU A 95 13.31 19.99 4.50
C GLU A 95 13.21 18.65 5.28
N SER A 96 14.28 17.84 5.34
CA SER A 96 14.29 16.63 6.18
C SER A 96 14.60 16.89 7.66
N ASP A 97 15.05 18.09 8.05
CA ASP A 97 15.33 18.46 9.45
C ASP A 97 14.45 19.60 10.00
N LEU A 98 13.50 20.12 9.23
CA LEU A 98 12.49 21.05 9.75
C LEU A 98 11.16 20.34 9.96
N VAL A 99 10.86 20.06 11.23
CA VAL A 99 9.49 19.80 11.71
C VAL A 99 8.63 21.02 11.33
N ILE A 100 7.92 20.96 10.21
CA ILE A 100 6.89 21.94 9.87
C ILE A 100 5.69 21.65 10.77
N PHE A 101 5.64 22.34 11.91
CA PHE A 101 4.38 22.56 12.61
C PHE A 101 3.47 23.37 11.69
N TYR A 102 2.38 22.76 11.23
CA TYR A 102 1.28 23.51 10.66
C TYR A 102 0.63 24.33 11.78
N GLU A 103 0.97 25.61 11.88
CA GLU A 103 0.14 26.59 12.57
C GLU A 103 -1.18 26.70 11.79
N THR A 104 -2.13 25.85 12.18
CA THR A 104 -3.53 26.23 12.04
C THR A 104 -3.78 27.35 13.03
N ASN A 105 -4.15 28.54 12.53
CA ASN A 105 -4.74 29.61 13.35
C ASN A 105 -6.15 29.21 13.82
N ARG A 106 -6.21 28.09 14.54
CA ARG A 106 -7.25 27.75 15.50
C ARG A 106 -6.52 27.59 16.81
N SER A 107 -7.00 28.25 17.85
CA SER A 107 -6.66 27.95 19.24
C SER A 107 -7.01 26.48 19.53
N ILE A 108 -6.09 25.58 19.17
CA ILE A 108 -6.07 24.18 19.58
C ILE A 108 -5.26 24.18 20.86
N SER A 109 -5.91 23.82 21.96
CA SER A 109 -5.24 23.50 23.21
C SER A 109 -4.19 22.42 22.93
N ILE A 110 -2.91 22.77 22.98
CA ILE A 110 -1.80 21.82 22.92
C ILE A 110 -1.95 20.90 24.15
N PRO A 111 -2.13 19.58 23.97
CA PRO A 111 -2.17 18.66 25.10
C PRO A 111 -0.84 18.73 25.86
N ASP A 112 -0.91 18.67 27.18
CA ASP A 112 0.23 18.74 28.07
C ASP A 112 1.29 17.69 27.69
N LEU A 113 2.58 18.06 27.68
CA LEU A 113 3.71 17.18 27.37
C LEU A 113 3.74 15.95 28.30
N HIS A 114 3.16 16.09 29.50
CA HIS A 114 2.92 15.00 30.43
C HIS A 114 1.98 13.92 29.85
N THR A 115 0.89 14.32 29.21
CA THR A 115 -0.11 13.42 28.61
C THR A 115 0.44 12.66 27.40
N TYR A 116 1.30 13.29 26.60
CA TYR A 116 2.00 12.62 25.48
C TYR A 116 2.91 11.49 25.99
N ASN A 117 3.66 11.74 27.06
CA ASN A 117 4.54 10.73 27.66
C ASN A 117 3.75 9.61 28.38
N GLU A 118 2.60 9.92 28.97
CA GLU A 118 1.73 8.91 29.58
C GLU A 118 1.11 7.97 28.54
N HIS A 119 0.60 8.48 27.43
CA HIS A 119 0.06 7.64 26.36
C HIS A 119 1.13 6.77 25.69
N ALA A 120 2.33 7.31 25.46
CA ALA A 120 3.44 6.52 24.90
C ALA A 120 3.83 5.35 25.84
N ASN A 121 3.88 5.61 27.15
CA ASN A 121 4.11 4.57 28.15
C ASN A 121 3.00 3.53 28.17
N GLU A 122 1.72 3.95 28.16
CA GLU A 122 0.59 3.01 28.08
C GLU A 122 0.70 2.14 26.83
N ILE A 123 0.83 2.74 25.64
CA ILE A 123 0.94 2.04 24.36
C ILE A 123 2.06 0.99 24.39
N SER A 124 3.23 1.33 24.92
CA SER A 124 4.39 0.41 24.97
C SER A 124 4.17 -0.85 25.81
N THR A 125 3.21 -0.82 26.75
CA THR A 125 2.88 -1.97 27.61
C THR A 125 1.77 -2.86 27.05
N LEU A 126 1.04 -2.36 26.05
CA LEU A 126 -0.07 -3.08 25.44
C LEU A 126 0.44 -4.18 24.49
N SER A 127 -0.39 -5.20 24.28
CA SER A 127 -0.18 -6.13 23.16
C SER A 127 -0.26 -5.36 21.84
N ILE A 128 0.50 -5.77 20.82
CA ILE A 128 0.52 -5.13 19.50
C ILE A 128 -0.84 -5.16 18.78
N VAL A 129 -1.77 -5.99 19.25
CA VAL A 129 -3.17 -6.09 18.78
C VAL A 129 -4.18 -5.77 19.89
N ASP A 130 -3.77 -5.06 20.94
CA ASP A 130 -4.68 -4.64 21.99
C ASP A 130 -5.79 -3.75 21.43
N PRO A 131 -7.08 -4.01 21.73
CA PRO A 131 -8.19 -3.21 21.22
C PRO A 131 -8.09 -1.71 21.51
N LYS A 132 -7.40 -1.30 22.59
CA LYS A 132 -7.18 0.13 22.89
C LYS A 132 -6.38 0.82 21.79
N LEU A 133 -5.48 0.11 21.12
CA LEU A 133 -4.66 0.67 20.04
C LEU A 133 -5.47 1.11 18.83
N GLU A 134 -6.69 0.60 18.65
CA GLU A 134 -7.62 1.09 17.62
C GLU A 134 -8.02 2.56 17.85
N THR A 135 -7.83 3.08 19.07
CA THR A 135 -8.10 4.47 19.43
C THR A 135 -6.85 5.25 19.79
N LEU A 136 -5.90 4.63 20.48
CA LEU A 136 -4.66 5.29 20.92
C LEU A 136 -3.64 5.46 19.79
N ASP A 137 -3.63 4.53 18.83
CA ASP A 137 -2.74 4.56 17.66
C ASP A 137 -3.46 3.95 16.43
N PRO A 138 -4.49 4.62 15.89
CA PRO A 138 -5.29 4.06 14.79
C PRO A 138 -4.52 3.92 13.46
N ASN A 139 -3.47 4.72 13.28
CA ASN A 139 -2.70 4.81 12.02
C ASN A 139 -1.21 4.72 12.32
N PRO A 140 -0.68 3.53 12.64
CA PRO A 140 0.73 3.39 12.96
C PRO A 140 1.63 3.73 11.78
N ASP A 141 2.82 4.20 12.10
CA ASP A 141 3.94 4.23 11.18
C ASP A 141 4.42 2.79 10.89
N ILE A 142 4.33 2.36 9.64
CA ILE A 142 4.69 0.99 9.23
C ILE A 142 6.19 0.71 9.34
N TYR A 143 7.03 1.73 9.25
CA TYR A 143 8.47 1.59 9.40
C TYR A 143 8.84 1.39 10.87
N GLN A 144 8.19 2.11 11.77
CA GLN A 144 8.33 1.88 13.22
C GLN A 144 7.87 0.48 13.61
N LEU A 145 6.71 0.05 13.11
CA LEU A 145 6.23 -1.33 13.31
C LEU A 145 7.22 -2.36 12.77
N TYR A 146 7.77 -2.13 11.58
CA TYR A 146 8.77 -3.02 10.98
C TYR A 146 10.00 -3.18 11.89
N ILE A 147 10.58 -2.09 12.39
CA ILE A 147 11.73 -2.11 13.30
C ILE A 147 11.38 -2.89 14.57
N GLU A 148 10.24 -2.58 15.17
CA GLU A 148 9.78 -3.22 16.39
C GLU A 148 9.56 -4.72 16.21
N PHE A 149 8.90 -5.12 15.12
CA PHE A 149 8.57 -6.51 14.83
C PHE A 149 9.81 -7.32 14.44
N ASP A 150 10.74 -6.73 13.69
CA ASP A 150 12.02 -7.38 13.38
C ASP A 150 12.82 -7.68 14.64
N TYR A 151 12.91 -6.71 15.55
CA TYR A 151 13.54 -6.93 16.85
C TYR A 151 12.82 -8.01 17.68
N LYS A 152 11.49 -7.94 17.78
CA LYS A 152 10.70 -8.84 18.64
C LYS A 152 10.63 -10.27 18.10
N TYR A 153 10.52 -10.45 16.78
CA TYR A 153 10.12 -11.72 16.18
C TYR A 153 11.12 -12.34 15.21
N PHE A 154 12.11 -11.57 14.75
CA PHE A 154 13.05 -11.97 13.70
C PHE A 154 14.52 -11.71 14.06
N ASP A 155 14.82 -11.51 15.35
CA ASP A 155 16.18 -11.36 15.91
C ASP A 155 16.98 -10.20 15.29
N ALA A 156 16.28 -9.11 14.94
CA ALA A 156 16.84 -7.94 14.25
C ALA A 156 17.54 -8.27 12.90
N PHE A 157 17.20 -9.42 12.31
CA PHE A 157 17.86 -9.87 11.10
C PHE A 157 17.39 -9.08 9.88
N LEU A 158 16.11 -8.79 9.73
CA LEU A 158 15.58 -8.17 8.51
C LEU A 158 16.16 -6.77 8.30
N GLN A 159 16.33 -5.98 9.36
CA GLN A 159 16.97 -4.66 9.31
C GLN A 159 18.45 -4.72 8.87
N SER A 160 19.11 -5.86 9.06
CA SER A 160 20.49 -6.09 8.57
C SER A 160 20.57 -6.50 7.10
N THR A 161 19.44 -6.56 6.40
CA THR A 161 19.32 -6.97 4.98
C THR A 161 18.88 -5.80 4.11
N PRO A 162 18.97 -5.88 2.76
CA PRO A 162 18.46 -4.83 1.89
C PRO A 162 16.92 -4.78 1.78
N LEU A 163 16.17 -5.40 2.69
CA LEU A 163 14.71 -5.41 2.66
C LEU A 163 14.14 -3.99 2.72
N ARG A 164 13.28 -3.63 1.77
CA ARG A 164 12.50 -2.39 1.75
C ARG A 164 11.07 -2.67 2.23
N ILE A 165 10.44 -1.69 2.88
CA ILE A 165 9.02 -1.73 3.26
C ILE A 165 8.34 -0.48 2.70
N GLY A 166 7.14 -0.59 2.15
CA GLY A 166 6.43 0.56 1.60
C GLY A 166 4.93 0.34 1.37
N TRP A 167 4.27 1.42 0.96
CA TRP A 167 2.86 1.41 0.55
C TRP A 167 2.72 1.23 -0.96
N SER A 168 1.61 0.62 -1.38
CA SER A 168 1.21 0.49 -2.77
C SER A 168 -0.21 1.01 -2.97
N ASN A 169 -0.32 1.99 -3.86
CA ASN A 169 -1.60 2.63 -4.21
C ASN A 169 -2.27 1.93 -5.40
N THR A 170 -1.59 0.91 -5.94
CA THR A 170 -2.08 0.10 -7.06
C THR A 170 -2.65 -1.24 -6.62
N PHE A 171 -2.47 -1.63 -5.35
CA PHE A 171 -3.02 -2.85 -4.80
C PHE A 171 -4.48 -2.63 -4.41
N PHE A 172 -5.39 -3.27 -5.16
CA PHE A 172 -6.84 -3.21 -4.95
C PHE A 172 -7.47 -4.57 -4.63
N THR A 173 -6.68 -5.65 -4.66
CA THR A 173 -7.15 -7.04 -4.45
C THR A 173 -6.28 -7.83 -3.49
N VAL A 174 -5.14 -7.28 -3.06
CA VAL A 174 -4.18 -7.89 -2.14
C VAL A 174 -3.83 -6.83 -1.11
N ALA A 175 -3.77 -7.20 0.18
CA ALA A 175 -3.45 -6.23 1.23
C ALA A 175 -1.95 -6.12 1.51
N GLY A 176 -1.19 -7.15 1.19
CA GLY A 176 0.26 -7.20 1.32
C GLY A 176 0.85 -8.05 0.20
N GLN A 177 2.11 -7.77 -0.15
CA GLN A 177 2.90 -8.65 -1.00
C GLN A 177 4.40 -8.45 -0.75
N PHE A 178 5.09 -9.56 -0.50
CA PHE A 178 6.54 -9.64 -0.59
C PHE A 178 7.01 -9.92 -2.03
N GLN A 179 7.95 -9.10 -2.49
CA GLN A 179 8.57 -9.17 -3.81
C GLN A 179 10.05 -9.52 -3.65
N SER A 180 10.43 -10.72 -4.09
CA SER A 180 11.74 -11.28 -3.79
C SER A 180 12.88 -10.78 -4.68
N HIS A 181 12.58 -10.08 -5.78
CA HIS A 181 13.48 -9.58 -6.83
C HIS A 181 14.75 -10.44 -7.07
N LYS A 182 14.69 -11.32 -8.08
CA LYS A 182 15.77 -12.28 -8.37
C LYS A 182 16.89 -11.73 -9.26
N ASP A 183 16.69 -10.53 -9.80
CA ASP A 183 17.58 -9.91 -10.79
C ASP A 183 18.83 -9.26 -10.18
N GLY A 184 18.84 -9.05 -8.86
CA GLY A 184 19.97 -8.46 -8.14
C GLY A 184 20.08 -6.93 -8.28
N PHE A 185 19.21 -6.31 -9.07
CA PHE A 185 19.15 -4.86 -9.24
C PHE A 185 18.14 -4.24 -8.30
N HIS A 186 17.04 -4.96 -8.02
CA HIS A 186 16.00 -4.48 -7.13
C HIS A 186 16.13 -5.11 -5.76
N SER A 187 15.99 -4.28 -4.73
CA SER A 187 15.94 -4.72 -3.35
C SER A 187 14.67 -5.54 -3.09
N PRO A 188 14.74 -6.67 -2.36
CA PRO A 188 13.54 -7.36 -1.90
C PRO A 188 12.63 -6.40 -1.14
N THR A 189 11.33 -6.43 -1.39
CA THR A 189 10.41 -5.38 -0.90
C THR A 189 9.12 -5.99 -0.36
N VAL A 190 8.65 -5.51 0.79
CA VAL A 190 7.28 -5.72 1.28
C VAL A 190 6.45 -4.48 0.93
N LEU A 191 5.37 -4.69 0.19
CA LEU A 191 4.41 -3.65 -0.15
C LEU A 191 3.05 -3.91 0.51
N LEU A 192 2.48 -2.90 1.14
CA LEU A 192 1.16 -2.93 1.78
C LEU A 192 0.14 -2.10 0.99
N SER A 193 -1.11 -2.54 0.93
CA SER A 193 -2.17 -1.82 0.20
C SER A 193 -2.72 -0.67 1.02
N GLU A 194 -2.47 0.56 0.58
CA GLU A 194 -3.13 1.74 1.17
C GLU A 194 -4.66 1.66 0.97
N ASN A 195 -5.10 1.20 -0.21
CA ASN A 195 -6.52 1.14 -0.56
C ASN A 195 -7.33 0.18 0.33
N LEU A 196 -6.78 -0.99 0.67
CA LEU A 196 -7.49 -1.98 1.48
C LEU A 196 -7.30 -1.70 2.97
N LEU A 197 -6.07 -1.47 3.43
CA LEU A 197 -5.78 -1.41 4.86
C LEU A 197 -6.29 -0.12 5.52
N SER A 198 -6.43 0.99 4.79
CA SER A 198 -7.07 2.21 5.31
C SER A 198 -8.55 2.03 5.68
N LEU A 199 -9.21 1.03 5.09
CA LEU A 199 -10.61 0.68 5.37
C LEU A 199 -10.76 -0.28 6.55
N ARG A 200 -9.65 -0.80 7.09
CA ARG A 200 -9.64 -1.84 8.11
C ARG A 200 -9.22 -1.29 9.48
N PRO A 201 -9.45 -2.05 10.56
CA PRO A 201 -8.88 -1.74 11.86
C PRO A 201 -7.35 -1.93 11.84
N ARG A 202 -6.65 -1.28 12.79
CA ARG A 202 -5.19 -1.33 12.94
C ARG A 202 -4.67 -2.76 12.96
N ARG A 203 -5.36 -3.67 13.66
CA ARG A 203 -4.92 -5.06 13.77
C ARG A 203 -4.66 -5.74 12.41
N ASP A 204 -5.43 -5.40 11.38
CA ASP A 204 -5.29 -6.04 10.06
C ASP A 204 -4.03 -5.56 9.34
N LEU A 205 -3.63 -4.31 9.57
CA LEU A 205 -2.35 -3.78 9.11
C LEU A 205 -1.19 -4.52 9.79
N VAL A 206 -1.25 -4.68 11.11
CA VAL A 206 -0.25 -5.41 11.91
C VAL A 206 -0.12 -6.87 11.44
N GLU A 207 -1.24 -7.59 11.33
CA GLU A 207 -1.25 -9.00 10.92
C GLU A 207 -0.79 -9.18 9.47
N THR A 208 -1.14 -8.26 8.57
CA THR A 208 -0.68 -8.28 7.16
C THR A 208 0.82 -8.00 7.07
N LEU A 209 1.33 -7.00 7.79
CA LEU A 209 2.77 -6.70 7.81
C LEU A 209 3.57 -7.90 8.32
N LEU A 210 3.15 -8.51 9.44
CA LEU A 210 3.81 -9.70 9.97
C LEU A 210 3.76 -10.89 8.99
N HIS A 211 2.65 -11.09 8.27
CA HIS A 211 2.55 -12.11 7.22
C HIS A 211 3.65 -11.92 6.16
N GLU A 212 3.78 -10.72 5.62
CA GLU A 212 4.76 -10.42 4.57
C GLU A 212 6.21 -10.44 5.11
N MET A 213 6.43 -10.05 6.37
CA MET A 213 7.75 -10.18 7.02
C MET A 213 8.18 -11.64 7.19
N ILE A 214 7.25 -12.58 7.42
CA ILE A 214 7.57 -14.01 7.45
C ILE A 214 8.08 -14.48 6.08
N HIS A 215 7.44 -14.08 4.98
CA HIS A 215 7.92 -14.38 3.62
C HIS A 215 9.31 -13.82 3.40
N ALA A 216 9.52 -12.55 3.74
CA ALA A 216 10.82 -11.89 3.62
C ALA A 216 11.90 -12.62 4.42
N TYR A 217 11.61 -13.00 5.67
CA TYR A 217 12.54 -13.73 6.53
C TYR A 217 12.95 -15.08 5.95
N ILE A 218 11.98 -15.89 5.51
CA ILE A 218 12.25 -17.20 4.90
C ILE A 218 13.12 -17.05 3.66
N TYR A 219 12.80 -16.08 2.80
CA TYR A 219 13.55 -15.82 1.58
C TYR A 219 14.99 -15.37 1.87
N LEU A 220 15.17 -14.36 2.74
CA LEU A 220 16.46 -13.75 3.04
C LEU A 220 17.38 -14.69 3.84
N LYS A 221 16.83 -15.49 4.75
CA LYS A 221 17.58 -16.56 5.45
C LYS A 221 17.89 -17.77 4.56
N ARG A 222 17.40 -17.80 3.32
CA ARG A 222 17.54 -18.94 2.38
C ARG A 222 16.98 -20.25 2.97
N ILE A 223 15.92 -20.15 3.76
CA ILE A 223 15.24 -21.31 4.34
C ILE A 223 14.43 -21.99 3.24
N LYS A 224 14.63 -23.29 3.05
CA LYS A 224 13.81 -24.08 2.12
C LYS A 224 12.45 -24.35 2.74
N ASP A 225 11.39 -24.06 2.00
CA ASP A 225 10.01 -24.39 2.39
C ASP A 225 9.30 -25.20 1.29
N THR A 226 8.18 -25.84 1.64
CA THR A 226 7.45 -26.74 0.73
C THR A 226 6.64 -26.01 -0.33
N ASN A 227 6.17 -24.80 -0.03
CA ASN A 227 5.51 -23.85 -0.93
C ASN A 227 5.56 -22.44 -0.30
N SER A 228 4.81 -21.47 -0.83
CA SER A 228 4.79 -20.09 -0.29
C SER A 228 4.37 -20.03 1.19
N HIS A 229 3.47 -20.90 1.62
CA HIS A 229 2.93 -20.95 2.98
C HIS A 229 3.17 -22.34 3.59
N GLY A 230 4.40 -22.84 3.42
CA GLY A 230 4.75 -24.21 3.76
C GLY A 230 4.97 -24.43 5.25
N VAL A 231 5.69 -25.49 5.59
CA VAL A 231 5.97 -25.88 6.98
C VAL A 231 6.70 -24.78 7.74
N GLN A 232 7.65 -24.10 7.09
CA GLN A 232 8.44 -23.05 7.75
C GLN A 232 7.60 -21.79 7.96
N PHE A 233 6.83 -21.38 6.95
CA PHE A 233 5.87 -20.29 7.09
C PHE A 233 4.91 -20.54 8.26
N CYS A 234 4.25 -21.70 8.27
CA CYS A 234 3.30 -22.07 9.31
C CYS A 234 3.92 -22.09 10.71
N LYS A 235 5.18 -22.54 10.81
CA LYS A 235 5.93 -22.54 12.07
C LYS A 235 6.18 -21.12 12.59
N HIS A 236 6.63 -20.20 11.73
CA HIS A 236 6.84 -18.80 12.13
C HIS A 236 5.53 -18.09 12.45
N MET A 237 4.50 -18.31 11.65
CA MET A 237 3.14 -17.79 11.88
C MET A 237 2.61 -18.21 13.26
N LYS A 238 2.64 -19.51 13.56
CA LYS A 238 2.19 -20.04 14.86
C LYS A 238 2.99 -19.46 16.02
N ARG A 239 4.33 -19.44 15.92
CA ARG A 239 5.22 -18.88 16.95
C ARG A 239 4.92 -17.41 17.24
N ILE A 240 4.65 -16.61 16.20
CA ILE A 240 4.35 -15.19 16.36
C ILE A 240 2.97 -15.02 16.99
N ASN A 241 1.93 -15.68 16.46
CA ASN A 241 0.57 -15.65 17.04
C ASN A 241 0.55 -16.01 18.53
N GLU A 242 1.25 -17.08 18.93
CA GLU A 242 1.35 -17.50 20.33
C GLU A 242 2.04 -16.46 21.23
N ARG A 243 3.01 -15.70 20.69
CA ARG A 243 3.79 -14.72 21.46
C ARG A 243 3.15 -13.35 21.55
N SER A 244 2.41 -12.94 20.52
CA SER A 244 1.85 -11.59 20.39
C SER A 244 0.35 -11.51 20.66
N GLY A 245 -0.37 -12.64 20.58
CA GLY A 245 -1.83 -12.66 20.55
C GLY A 245 -2.43 -12.27 19.19
N THR A 246 -1.61 -12.14 18.13
CA THR A 246 -2.09 -11.91 16.77
C THR A 246 -2.81 -13.15 16.22
N ASN A 247 -3.59 -12.96 15.15
CA ASN A 247 -4.19 -14.04 14.38
C ASN A 247 -3.76 -13.99 12.91
N ILE A 248 -2.45 -14.03 12.66
CA ILE A 248 -1.90 -14.13 11.30
C ILE A 248 -2.41 -15.43 10.67
N THR A 249 -2.99 -15.32 9.47
CA THR A 249 -3.51 -16.43 8.68
C THR A 249 -2.77 -16.56 7.35
N ILE A 250 -2.91 -17.72 6.70
CA ILE A 250 -2.40 -17.96 5.34
C ILE A 250 -3.20 -17.16 4.30
N TYR A 251 -4.51 -17.05 4.51
CA TYR A 251 -5.42 -16.32 3.65
C TYR A 251 -5.99 -15.14 4.38
N HIS A 252 -5.91 -13.97 3.76
CA HIS A 252 -6.61 -12.80 4.25
C HIS A 252 -7.97 -12.65 3.54
N ASN A 253 -8.98 -12.18 4.28
CA ASN A 253 -10.32 -11.93 3.76
C ASN A 253 -10.58 -10.42 3.65
N PHE A 254 -10.56 -9.91 2.41
CA PHE A 254 -10.86 -8.51 2.07
C PHE A 254 -12.00 -8.39 1.04
N HIS A 255 -12.89 -9.39 0.94
CA HIS A 255 -13.89 -9.44 -0.13
C HIS A 255 -14.82 -8.21 -0.12
N ALA A 256 -15.21 -7.74 1.07
CA ALA A 256 -16.08 -6.56 1.21
C ALA A 256 -15.38 -5.28 0.73
N GLU A 257 -14.13 -5.07 1.12
CA GLU A 257 -13.33 -3.90 0.76
C GLU A 257 -13.01 -3.89 -0.74
N VAL A 258 -12.63 -5.05 -1.29
CA VAL A 258 -12.41 -5.21 -2.73
C VAL A 258 -13.68 -4.87 -3.51
N SER A 259 -14.84 -5.34 -3.06
CA SER A 259 -16.13 -5.02 -3.67
C SER A 259 -16.46 -3.53 -3.56
N ALA A 260 -16.26 -2.93 -2.38
CA ALA A 260 -16.49 -1.50 -2.15
C ALA A 260 -15.59 -0.60 -3.01
N LEU A 261 -14.34 -1.00 -3.25
CA LEU A 261 -13.39 -0.26 -4.09
C LEU A 261 -13.77 -0.32 -5.58
N ARG A 262 -14.40 -1.41 -6.04
CA ARG A 262 -14.78 -1.63 -7.46
C ARG A 262 -16.01 -0.83 -7.90
N LYS A 263 -15.95 0.49 -7.74
CA LYS A 263 -17.05 1.43 -8.01
C LYS A 263 -17.26 1.78 -9.48
N TYR A 264 -16.29 1.54 -10.36
CA TYR A 264 -16.41 1.87 -11.77
C TYR A 264 -16.97 0.68 -12.54
N VAL A 265 -18.17 0.83 -13.07
CA VAL A 265 -18.91 -0.27 -13.69
C VAL A 265 -18.98 -0.04 -15.19
N TRP A 266 -18.57 -1.04 -15.94
CA TRP A 266 -18.68 -1.11 -17.39
C TRP A 266 -19.58 -2.27 -17.76
N ARG A 267 -20.34 -2.13 -18.85
CA ARG A 267 -21.10 -3.24 -19.41
C ARG A 267 -20.90 -3.37 -20.92
N CYS A 268 -20.65 -4.59 -21.38
CA CYS A 268 -20.62 -4.93 -22.79
C CYS A 268 -22.02 -4.71 -23.40
N ASN A 269 -22.08 -4.03 -24.54
CA ASN A 269 -23.34 -3.81 -25.25
C ASN A 269 -23.76 -5.01 -26.14
N GLY A 270 -22.91 -6.01 -26.35
CA GLY A 270 -23.19 -7.18 -27.16
C GLY A 270 -24.09 -8.22 -26.47
N ASP A 271 -25.06 -8.75 -27.21
CA ASP A 271 -26.08 -9.67 -26.68
C ASP A 271 -25.51 -10.97 -26.12
N LEU A 272 -24.41 -11.46 -26.70
CA LEU A 272 -23.75 -12.69 -26.26
C LEU A 272 -23.23 -12.56 -24.83
N CYS A 273 -22.44 -11.51 -24.55
CA CYS A 273 -21.91 -11.26 -23.21
C CYS A 273 -23.02 -10.98 -22.20
N LYS A 274 -24.08 -10.25 -22.59
CA LYS A 274 -25.19 -9.90 -21.67
C LYS A 274 -25.95 -11.11 -21.13
N LYS A 275 -26.03 -12.20 -21.90
CA LYS A 275 -26.80 -13.41 -21.53
C LYS A 275 -25.92 -14.52 -20.94
N ARG A 276 -24.60 -14.37 -20.97
CA ARG A 276 -23.68 -15.46 -20.67
C ARG A 276 -23.02 -15.29 -19.30
N ARG A 277 -23.08 -16.37 -18.52
CA ARG A 277 -22.36 -16.52 -17.26
C ARG A 277 -20.84 -16.45 -17.48
N PRO A 278 -20.07 -16.08 -16.43
CA PRO A 278 -20.55 -15.66 -15.11
C PRO A 278 -20.82 -14.14 -15.02
N TYR A 279 -20.31 -13.34 -15.96
CA TYR A 279 -20.26 -11.89 -15.78
C TYR A 279 -21.43 -11.11 -16.37
N TYR A 280 -22.25 -11.71 -17.25
CA TYR A 280 -23.40 -11.05 -17.90
C TYR A 280 -23.05 -9.70 -18.56
N GLY A 281 -21.82 -9.62 -19.07
CA GLY A 281 -21.24 -8.45 -19.72
C GLY A 281 -20.72 -7.38 -18.78
N TYR A 282 -20.78 -7.53 -17.46
CA TYR A 282 -20.28 -6.55 -16.52
C TYR A 282 -18.78 -6.67 -16.25
N VAL A 283 -18.13 -5.52 -16.04
CA VAL A 283 -16.79 -5.40 -15.48
C VAL A 283 -16.86 -4.33 -14.40
N ARG A 284 -16.40 -4.66 -13.19
CA ARG A 284 -16.30 -3.71 -12.07
C ARG A 284 -14.84 -3.47 -11.74
N LEU A 285 -14.42 -2.20 -11.77
CA LEU A 285 -13.02 -1.79 -11.65
C LEU A 285 -12.84 -0.79 -10.50
N PRO A 286 -11.66 -0.79 -9.86
CA PRO A 286 -11.35 0.15 -8.79
C PRO A 286 -10.95 1.54 -9.28
N THR A 287 -10.56 1.68 -10.55
CA THR A 287 -10.15 2.94 -11.16
C THR A 287 -10.95 3.25 -12.42
N LYS A 288 -10.94 4.52 -12.86
CA LYS A 288 -11.64 5.00 -14.08
C LYS A 288 -11.09 4.45 -15.39
N ARG A 289 -10.10 3.55 -15.34
CA ARG A 289 -9.50 2.98 -16.55
C ARG A 289 -10.55 2.20 -17.34
N ARG A 290 -10.39 2.15 -18.66
CA ARG A 290 -11.18 1.25 -19.49
C ARG A 290 -10.84 -0.21 -19.17
N PRO A 291 -11.82 -1.13 -19.30
CA PRO A 291 -11.55 -2.56 -19.24
C PRO A 291 -10.55 -2.97 -20.32
N ASN A 292 -9.62 -3.87 -19.98
CA ASN A 292 -8.58 -4.36 -20.89
C ASN A 292 -8.47 -5.88 -20.82
N ARG A 293 -7.63 -6.47 -21.68
CA ARG A 293 -7.48 -7.94 -21.83
C ARG A 293 -7.07 -8.68 -20.56
N SER A 294 -6.47 -8.00 -19.58
CA SER A 294 -6.09 -8.60 -18.30
C SER A 294 -7.28 -8.76 -17.35
N ASP A 295 -8.38 -8.04 -17.57
CA ASP A 295 -9.60 -8.18 -16.77
C ASP A 295 -10.31 -9.49 -17.15
N LYS A 296 -10.57 -10.36 -16.17
CA LYS A 296 -11.19 -11.68 -16.41
C LYS A 296 -12.45 -11.63 -17.30
N PRO A 297 -13.42 -10.70 -17.08
CA PRO A 297 -14.61 -10.65 -17.94
C PRO A 297 -14.31 -10.22 -19.38
N VAL A 298 -13.28 -9.41 -19.58
CA VAL A 298 -12.85 -8.93 -20.91
C VAL A 298 -12.11 -10.04 -21.66
N ARG A 299 -11.27 -10.81 -20.97
CA ARG A 299 -10.65 -12.00 -21.56
C ARG A 299 -11.70 -12.99 -22.06
N LEU A 300 -12.70 -13.28 -21.22
CA LEU A 300 -13.81 -14.15 -21.58
C LEU A 300 -14.63 -13.59 -22.75
N HIS A 301 -14.84 -12.27 -22.80
CA HIS A 301 -15.49 -11.61 -23.93
C HIS A 301 -14.77 -11.88 -25.26
N TYR A 302 -13.43 -11.87 -25.28
CA TYR A 302 -12.65 -12.21 -26.47
C TYR A 302 -12.70 -13.70 -26.80
N GLU A 303 -12.60 -14.58 -25.81
CA GLU A 303 -12.70 -16.04 -26.01
C GLU A 303 -14.06 -16.44 -26.60
N MET A 304 -15.12 -15.68 -26.30
CA MET A 304 -16.46 -15.89 -26.84
C MET A 304 -16.68 -15.24 -28.21
N ASN A 305 -15.69 -14.55 -28.80
CA ASN A 305 -15.82 -13.81 -30.06
C ASN A 305 -17.00 -12.82 -30.06
N CYS A 306 -17.29 -12.18 -28.92
CA CYS A 306 -18.35 -11.18 -28.86
C CYS A 306 -17.92 -9.90 -29.60
N SER A 307 -18.78 -9.39 -30.48
CA SER A 307 -18.54 -8.15 -31.24
C SER A 307 -18.89 -6.86 -30.49
N GLY A 308 -19.40 -6.99 -29.26
CA GLY A 308 -19.78 -5.83 -28.44
C GLY A 308 -18.59 -5.04 -27.90
N THR A 309 -18.86 -3.84 -27.39
CA THR A 309 -17.90 -2.98 -26.72
C THR A 309 -18.35 -2.65 -25.31
N PHE A 310 -17.39 -2.42 -24.40
CA PHE A 310 -17.69 -2.07 -23.01
C PHE A 310 -17.97 -0.56 -22.90
N ILE A 311 -19.15 -0.23 -22.36
CA ILE A 311 -19.62 1.14 -22.15
C ILE A 311 -19.62 1.43 -20.64
N ASP A 312 -19.16 2.61 -20.24
CA ASP A 312 -19.19 3.07 -18.85
C ASP A 312 -20.64 3.30 -18.43
N ILE A 313 -21.05 2.65 -17.35
CA ILE A 313 -22.39 2.79 -16.75
C ILE A 313 -22.31 3.22 -15.28
N SER A 314 -21.17 3.71 -14.82
CA SER A 314 -20.92 4.06 -13.41
C SER A 314 -21.90 5.12 -12.88
N GLN A 315 -22.46 5.98 -13.73
CA GLN A 315 -23.48 6.97 -13.33
C GLN A 315 -24.90 6.40 -13.18
N ASN A 316 -25.14 5.17 -13.67
CA ASN A 316 -26.46 4.53 -13.67
C ASN A 316 -26.63 3.54 -12.50
N CYS A 317 -25.59 3.33 -11.70
CA CYS A 317 -25.64 2.58 -10.45
C CYS A 317 -25.83 3.60 -9.30
N LYS A 318 -27.08 3.99 -9.04
CA LYS A 318 -27.47 4.73 -7.84
C LYS A 318 -28.18 3.82 -6.86
#